data_AF-A0A554VRM5-F1
#
_entry.id   AF-A0A554VRM5-F1
#
_cell.length_a   1.000
_cell.length_b   1.000
_cell.length_c   1.000
_cell.angle_alpha   90.00
_cell.angle_beta   90.00
_cell.angle_gamma   90.00
#
_symmetry.space_group_name_H-M   'P 1'
#
loop_
_entity.id
_entity.type
_entity.pdbx_description
1 polymer ?
#
loop_
_entity_poly.entity_id
_entity_poly.type
_entity_poly.pdbx_seq_one_letter_code
_entity_poly.pdbx_strand_id
1 'polypeptide(L)'
;MKVIIAGGRDFDDYQFLKKKCDEILKKLTKIKIVTGKQKSYDKKTKHYYGADYYGEKYAEEKGHIIVEFPADWDNLGLAAGAIRNKQMAQYADALIAFWDGQSKGTKNMIDQAKKLNLKTRVITYTKHESHHRNT
;
A
#
# COMPACT_ATOMS: atom_id res chain seq x y z
N MET A 1 -3.10 5.89 -16.33
CA MET A 1 -3.27 6.46 -14.97
C MET A 1 -2.31 5.77 -14.02
N LYS A 2 -1.65 6.52 -13.13
CA LYS A 2 -0.70 6.03 -12.14
C LYS A 2 -1.37 5.99 -10.78
N VAL A 3 -1.49 4.82 -10.18
CA VAL A 3 -2.25 4.61 -8.94
C VAL A 3 -1.33 4.02 -7.89
N ILE A 4 -1.20 4.72 -6.76
CA ILE A 4 -0.53 4.18 -5.58
C ILE A 4 -1.47 3.19 -4.91
N ILE A 5 -0.97 2.00 -4.60
CA ILE A 5 -1.60 1.08 -3.65
C ILE A 5 -0.67 1.00 -2.45
N ALA A 6 -1.12 1.47 -1.30
CA ALA A 6 -0.32 1.52 -0.08
C ALA A 6 -1.17 1.25 1.16
N GLY A 7 -0.52 0.89 2.27
CA GLY A 7 -1.26 0.62 3.50
C GLY A 7 -0.39 0.15 4.66
N GLY A 8 -1.05 -0.44 5.66
CA GLY A 8 -0.37 -0.97 6.85
C GLY A 8 0.61 -2.09 6.51
N ARG A 9 1.72 -2.16 7.25
CA ARG A 9 2.70 -3.25 7.15
C ARG A 9 2.14 -4.58 7.68
N ASP A 10 1.11 -4.50 8.48
CA ASP A 10 0.34 -5.58 9.10
C ASP A 10 -0.96 -5.92 8.37
N PHE A 11 -1.19 -5.28 7.22
CA PHE A 11 -2.31 -5.64 6.36
C PHE A 11 -2.08 -7.02 5.75
N ASP A 12 -2.92 -7.99 6.11
CA ASP A 12 -2.83 -9.37 5.64
C ASP A 12 -4.16 -9.90 5.05
N ASP A 13 -4.79 -9.15 4.14
CA ASP A 13 -6.00 -9.60 3.43
C ASP A 13 -5.95 -9.27 1.93
N TYR A 14 -5.31 -10.14 1.17
CA TYR A 14 -5.20 -9.98 -0.28
C TYR A 14 -6.57 -9.98 -0.97
N GLN A 15 -7.53 -10.78 -0.51
CA GLN A 15 -8.84 -10.90 -1.18
C GLN A 15 -9.65 -9.62 -1.02
N PHE A 16 -9.61 -9.02 0.17
CA PHE A 16 -10.21 -7.72 0.41
C PHE A 16 -9.57 -6.62 -0.44
N LEU A 17 -8.23 -6.59 -0.52
CA LEU A 17 -7.52 -5.64 -1.37
C LEU A 17 -7.92 -5.79 -2.83
N LYS A 18 -7.84 -7.01 -3.36
CA LYS A 18 -8.20 -7.32 -4.75
C LYS A 18 -9.63 -6.91 -5.06
N LYS A 19 -10.59 -7.25 -4.20
CA LYS A 19 -12.00 -6.88 -4.37
C LYS A 19 -12.16 -5.36 -4.47
N LYS A 20 -11.51 -4.60 -3.57
CA LYS A 20 -11.62 -3.14 -3.55
C LYS A 20 -10.92 -2.50 -4.74
N CYS A 21 -9.75 -3.00 -5.13
CA CYS A 21 -9.05 -2.55 -6.32
C CYS A 21 -9.88 -2.82 -7.58
N ASP A 22 -10.45 -4.02 -7.74
CA ASP A 22 -11.33 -4.36 -8.85
C ASP A 22 -12.56 -3.42 -8.88
N GLU A 23 -13.22 -3.17 -7.75
CA GLU A 23 -14.35 -2.23 -7.65
C GLU A 23 -13.99 -0.79 -8.07
N ILE A 24 -12.82 -0.30 -7.66
CA ILE A 24 -12.36 1.08 -7.88
C ILE A 24 -11.82 1.27 -9.29
N LEU A 25 -11.09 0.28 -9.81
CA LEU A 25 -10.32 0.39 -11.05
C LEU A 25 -11.06 -0.14 -12.28
N LYS A 26 -12.22 -0.81 -12.12
CA LYS A 26 -12.97 -1.46 -13.22
C LYS A 26 -13.22 -0.64 -14.51
N LYS A 27 -13.28 0.69 -14.42
CA LYS A 27 -13.53 1.58 -15.58
C LYS A 27 -12.27 2.20 -16.17
N LEU A 28 -11.12 1.95 -15.57
CA LEU A 28 -9.85 2.55 -15.97
C LEU A 28 -9.09 1.59 -16.89
N THR A 29 -8.55 2.14 -17.96
CA THR A 29 -7.65 1.43 -18.87
C THR A 29 -6.24 1.99 -18.74
N LYS A 30 -5.22 1.17 -19.05
CA LYS A 30 -3.79 1.55 -18.98
C LYS A 30 -3.37 2.09 -17.61
N ILE A 31 -3.42 1.20 -16.62
CA ILE A 31 -3.05 1.50 -15.22
C ILE A 31 -1.58 1.14 -15.00
N LYS A 32 -0.87 2.03 -14.29
CA LYS A 32 0.43 1.73 -13.68
C LYS A 32 0.24 1.72 -12.16
N ILE A 33 0.60 0.64 -11.49
CA ILE A 33 0.58 0.55 -10.04
C ILE A 33 1.91 1.06 -9.50
N VAL A 34 1.83 1.98 -8.54
CA VAL A 34 2.98 2.60 -7.87
C VAL A 34 3.09 2.00 -6.46
N THR A 35 4.25 1.46 -6.11
CA THR A 35 4.50 0.74 -4.84
C THR A 35 5.73 1.28 -4.13
N GLY A 36 5.72 1.23 -2.79
CA GLY A 36 6.85 1.54 -1.95
C GLY A 36 7.80 0.36 -1.68
N LYS A 37 7.55 -0.80 -2.31
CA LYS A 37 8.30 -2.07 -2.13
C LYS A 37 8.37 -2.57 -0.69
N GLN A 38 7.42 -2.18 0.15
CA GLN A 38 7.37 -2.65 1.52
C GLN A 38 6.70 -4.03 1.59
N LYS A 39 7.34 -4.97 2.29
CA LYS A 39 6.75 -6.25 2.65
C LYS A 39 7.15 -6.65 4.06
N SER A 40 6.28 -7.39 4.71
CA SER A 40 6.49 -8.00 6.02
C SER A 40 6.57 -9.52 5.83
N TYR A 41 7.25 -10.22 6.74
CA TYR A 41 7.40 -11.68 6.67
C TYR A 41 6.98 -12.31 8.00
N ASP A 42 6.05 -13.26 7.94
CA ASP A 42 5.65 -14.04 9.10
C ASP A 42 6.48 -15.34 9.12
N LYS A 43 7.30 -15.49 10.16
CA LYS A 43 8.17 -16.65 10.33
C LYS A 43 7.41 -17.95 10.59
N LYS A 44 6.21 -17.89 11.18
CA LYS A 44 5.40 -19.07 11.53
C LYS A 44 4.73 -19.65 10.30
N THR A 45 4.07 -18.80 9.52
CA THR A 45 3.36 -19.20 8.29
C THR A 45 4.28 -19.23 7.06
N LYS A 46 5.48 -18.65 7.16
CA LYS A 46 6.48 -18.52 6.09
C LYS A 46 5.95 -17.78 4.86
N HIS A 47 5.11 -16.77 5.05
CA HIS A 47 4.58 -15.96 3.96
C HIS A 47 5.01 -14.49 4.06
N TYR A 48 4.95 -13.79 2.92
CA TYR A 48 5.05 -12.33 2.87
C TYR A 48 3.66 -11.69 2.83
N TYR A 49 3.51 -10.55 3.49
CA TYR A 49 2.27 -9.77 3.58
C TYR A 49 2.56 -8.27 3.63
N GLY A 50 1.51 -7.47 3.71
CA GLY A 50 1.56 -6.00 3.67
C GLY A 50 0.85 -5.45 2.44
N ALA A 51 0.30 -4.24 2.58
CA ALA A 51 -0.50 -3.64 1.52
C ALA A 51 0.29 -3.34 0.24
N ASP A 52 1.54 -2.86 0.35
CA ASP A 52 2.42 -2.60 -0.81
C ASP A 52 2.72 -3.93 -1.55
N TYR A 53 3.11 -4.97 -0.82
CA TYR A 53 3.33 -6.33 -1.36
C TYR A 53 2.09 -6.88 -2.08
N TYR A 54 0.90 -6.75 -1.47
CA TYR A 54 -0.33 -7.19 -2.10
C TYR A 54 -0.80 -6.30 -3.25
N GLY A 55 -0.42 -5.01 -3.25
CA GLY A 55 -0.57 -4.13 -4.40
C GLY A 55 0.27 -4.57 -5.60
N GLU A 56 1.51 -4.98 -5.37
CA GLU A 56 2.37 -5.59 -6.40
C GLU A 56 1.76 -6.88 -6.94
N LYS A 57 1.37 -7.80 -6.05
CA LYS A 57 0.72 -9.06 -6.44
C LYS A 57 -0.56 -8.81 -7.26
N TYR A 58 -1.38 -7.83 -6.87
CA TYR A 58 -2.56 -7.44 -7.63
C TYR A 58 -2.18 -6.91 -9.02
N ALA A 59 -1.14 -6.09 -9.12
CA ALA A 59 -0.67 -5.54 -10.39
C ALA A 59 -0.19 -6.66 -11.32
N GLU A 60 0.61 -7.60 -10.81
CA GLU A 60 1.09 -8.77 -11.56
C GLU A 60 -0.09 -9.62 -12.08
N GLU A 61 -1.05 -9.96 -11.21
CA GLU A 61 -2.21 -10.77 -11.56
C GLU A 61 -3.07 -10.12 -12.67
N LYS A 62 -3.18 -8.79 -12.65
CA LYS A 62 -3.97 -8.02 -13.63
C LYS A 62 -3.18 -7.57 -14.86
N GLY A 63 -1.89 -7.89 -14.94
CA GLY A 63 -1.00 -7.44 -16.02
C GLY A 63 -0.81 -5.92 -16.06
N HIS A 64 -0.88 -5.25 -14.90
CA HIS A 64 -0.57 -3.83 -14.78
C HIS A 64 0.94 -3.60 -14.69
N ILE A 65 1.40 -2.46 -15.23
CA ILE A 65 2.80 -2.06 -15.10
C ILE A 65 3.06 -1.67 -13.65
N ILE A 66 4.15 -2.16 -13.07
CA ILE A 66 4.60 -1.78 -11.73
C ILE A 66 5.67 -0.69 -11.84
N VAL A 67 5.57 0.31 -10.97
CA VAL A 67 6.58 1.36 -10.79
C VAL A 67 6.96 1.41 -9.32
N GLU A 68 8.25 1.25 -9.04
CA GLU A 68 8.76 1.00 -7.71
C GLU A 68 9.46 2.22 -7.13
N PHE A 69 9.22 2.49 -5.86
CA PHE A 69 9.89 3.51 -5.07
C PHE A 69 10.35 2.88 -3.75
N PRO A 70 11.46 2.12 -3.73
CA PRO A 70 12.01 1.61 -2.49
C PRO A 70 12.46 2.77 -1.58
N ALA A 71 12.29 2.62 -0.27
CA ALA A 71 12.77 3.60 0.69
C ALA A 71 14.28 3.41 0.96
N ASP A 72 15.03 4.51 0.87
CA ASP A 72 16.48 4.54 1.12
C ASP A 72 16.79 4.61 2.63
N TRP A 73 16.66 3.48 3.30
CA TRP A 73 16.90 3.38 4.74
C TRP A 73 18.36 3.58 5.11
N ASP A 74 19.29 3.21 4.23
CA ASP A 74 20.73 3.26 4.51
C ASP A 74 21.22 4.71 4.60
N ASN A 75 20.75 5.60 3.73
CA ASN A 75 21.18 7.00 3.73
C ASN A 75 20.27 7.93 4.54
N LEU A 76 18.97 7.66 4.62
CA LEU A 76 17.98 8.58 5.19
C LEU A 76 17.38 8.12 6.52
N GLY A 77 17.70 6.90 6.96
CA GLY A 77 17.22 6.34 8.22
C GLY A 77 15.70 6.44 8.36
N LEU A 78 15.22 6.89 9.53
CA LEU A 78 13.79 6.97 9.83
C LEU A 78 12.98 7.85 8.88
N ALA A 79 13.62 8.83 8.22
CA ALA A 79 12.95 9.73 7.28
C ALA A 79 12.67 9.08 5.92
N ALA A 80 13.38 7.99 5.58
CA ALA A 80 13.32 7.33 4.28
C ALA A 80 11.88 7.02 3.85
N GLY A 81 11.06 6.47 4.75
CA GLY A 81 9.68 6.10 4.46
C GLY A 81 8.80 7.30 4.07
N ALA A 82 8.94 8.43 4.78
CA ALA A 82 8.16 9.64 4.52
C ALA A 82 8.62 10.36 3.24
N ILE A 83 9.93 10.38 2.98
CA ILE A 83 10.50 10.93 1.75
C ILE A 83 10.04 10.13 0.54
N ARG A 84 10.11 8.80 0.63
CA ARG A 84 9.57 7.89 -0.40
C ARG A 84 8.06 8.07 -0.62
N ASN A 85 7.26 8.26 0.44
CA ASN A 85 5.84 8.56 0.30
C ASN A 85 5.60 9.85 -0.51
N LYS A 86 6.37 10.90 -0.23
CA LYS A 86 6.31 12.16 -0.97
C LYS A 86 6.66 11.96 -2.44
N GLN A 87 7.73 11.21 -2.73
CA GLN A 87 8.15 10.91 -4.11
C GLN A 87 7.06 10.14 -4.88
N MET A 88 6.46 9.11 -4.28
CA MET A 88 5.33 8.40 -4.87
C MET A 88 4.15 9.34 -5.14
N ALA A 89 3.79 10.18 -4.17
CA ALA A 89 2.68 11.13 -4.31
C ALA A 89 2.93 12.17 -5.41
N GLN A 90 4.17 12.62 -5.59
CA GLN A 90 4.54 13.54 -6.69
C GLN A 90 4.45 12.88 -8.06
N TYR A 91 4.67 11.56 -8.14
CA TYR A 91 4.65 10.83 -9.40
C TYR A 91 3.24 10.41 -9.85
N ALA A 92 2.35 10.09 -8.91
CA ALA A 92 1.08 9.42 -9.17
C ALA A 92 -0.12 10.36 -9.36
N ASP A 93 -1.20 9.82 -9.95
CA ASP A 93 -2.46 10.53 -10.18
C ASP A 93 -3.51 10.26 -9.07
N ALA A 94 -3.36 9.12 -8.38
CA ALA A 94 -4.33 8.64 -7.40
C ALA A 94 -3.69 7.76 -6.31
N LEU A 95 -4.40 7.61 -5.20
CA LEU A 95 -4.06 6.76 -4.06
C LEU A 95 -5.25 5.87 -3.68
N ILE A 96 -5.01 4.58 -3.53
CA ILE A 96 -5.85 3.64 -2.79
C ILE A 96 -5.08 3.26 -1.52
N ALA A 97 -5.53 3.75 -0.38
CA ALA A 97 -4.88 3.55 0.91
C ALA A 97 -5.68 2.57 1.78
N PHE A 98 -5.07 1.45 2.17
CA PHE A 98 -5.62 0.51 3.16
C PHE A 98 -5.13 0.91 4.55
N TRP A 99 -6.02 1.45 5.38
CA TRP A 99 -5.66 2.07 6.66
C TRP A 99 -6.43 1.48 7.83
N ASP A 100 -5.70 1.04 8.85
CA ASP A 100 -6.22 0.59 10.15
C ASP A 100 -6.72 1.73 11.06
N GLY A 101 -6.63 2.99 10.60
CA GLY A 101 -6.92 4.19 11.41
C GLY A 101 -5.79 4.62 12.35
N GLN A 102 -4.69 3.87 12.44
CA GLN A 102 -3.63 4.09 13.43
C GLN A 102 -2.23 4.21 12.82
N SER A 103 -1.95 3.49 11.73
CA SER A 103 -0.66 3.46 11.05
C SER A 103 -0.21 4.86 10.66
N LYS A 104 0.84 5.35 11.33
CA LYS A 104 1.46 6.66 11.07
C LYS A 104 2.03 6.74 9.65
N GLY A 105 2.59 5.64 9.14
CA GLY A 105 3.15 5.55 7.79
C GLY A 105 2.07 5.68 6.71
N THR A 106 0.95 4.98 6.88
CA THR A 106 -0.20 5.08 5.97
C THR A 106 -0.85 6.46 6.05
N LYS A 107 -1.03 7.00 7.26
CA LYS A 107 -1.53 8.36 7.47
C LYS A 107 -0.66 9.38 6.74
N ASN A 108 0.67 9.28 6.86
CA ASN A 108 1.60 10.14 6.14
C ASN A 108 1.41 10.05 4.62
N MET A 109 1.24 8.85 4.05
CA MET A 109 0.96 8.70 2.62
C MET A 109 -0.35 9.37 2.21
N ILE A 110 -1.42 9.20 2.99
CA ILE A 110 -2.72 9.86 2.77
C ILE A 110 -2.56 11.39 2.81
N ASP A 111 -1.82 11.91 3.79
CA ASP A 111 -1.60 13.35 3.95
C ASP A 111 -0.80 13.93 2.76
N GLN A 112 0.23 13.23 2.27
CA GLN A 112 0.98 13.65 1.07
C GLN A 112 0.08 13.66 -0.17
N ALA A 113 -0.73 12.62 -0.37
CA ALA A 113 -1.65 12.53 -1.49
C ALA A 113 -2.70 13.66 -1.47
N LYS A 114 -3.26 13.98 -0.30
CA LYS A 114 -4.19 15.10 -0.14
C LYS A 114 -3.52 16.44 -0.42
N LYS A 115 -2.32 16.68 0.11
CA LYS A 115 -1.55 17.92 -0.13
C LYS A 115 -1.26 18.16 -1.62
N LEU A 116 -1.08 17.09 -2.38
CA LEU A 116 -0.81 17.13 -3.81
C LEU A 116 -2.07 16.92 -4.67
N ASN A 117 -3.27 16.97 -4.07
CA ASN A 117 -4.57 16.85 -4.75
C ASN A 117 -4.78 15.56 -5.56
N LEU A 118 -4.19 14.44 -5.12
CA LEU A 118 -4.42 13.13 -5.75
C LEU A 118 -5.85 12.66 -5.49
N LYS A 119 -6.41 11.94 -6.47
CA LYS A 119 -7.68 11.21 -6.30
C LYS A 119 -7.48 10.12 -5.25
N THR A 120 -7.99 10.35 -4.03
CA THR A 120 -7.68 9.51 -2.87
C THR A 120 -8.90 8.69 -2.43
N ARG A 121 -8.72 7.38 -2.28
CA ARG A 121 -9.66 6.45 -1.65
C ARG A 121 -8.99 5.85 -0.42
N VAL A 122 -9.58 6.08 0.75
CA VAL A 122 -9.14 5.47 2.01
C VAL A 122 -10.10 4.34 2.35
N ILE A 123 -9.57 3.14 2.48
CA ILE A 123 -10.31 1.93 2.81
C ILE A 123 -9.89 1.54 4.23
N THR A 124 -10.82 1.69 5.16
CA THR A 124 -10.59 1.35 6.56
C THR A 124 -10.84 -0.13 6.82
N TYR A 125 -10.01 -0.74 7.66
CA TYR A 125 -10.19 -2.12 8.13
C TYR A 125 -9.88 -2.20 9.62
N THR A 126 -10.49 -3.16 10.30
CA THR A 126 -10.16 -3.48 11.70
C THR A 126 -9.11 -4.57 11.70
N LYS A 127 -8.05 -4.42 12.50
CA LYS A 127 -7.14 -5.53 12.76
C LYS A 127 -7.93 -6.58 13.52
N HIS A 128 -8.07 -7.77 12.97
CA HIS A 128 -8.53 -8.88 13.79
C HIS A 128 -7.45 -9.16 14.83
N GLU A 129 -7.80 -9.08 16.12
CA GLU A 129 -6.94 -9.61 17.17
C GLU A 129 -6.79 -11.11 16.92
N SER A 130 -5.62 -11.51 16.44
CA SER A 130 -5.21 -12.90 16.47
C SER A 130 -5.21 -13.30 17.95
N HIS A 131 -6.23 -14.06 18.34
CA HIS A 131 -6.29 -14.70 19.64
C HIS A 131 -5.06 -15.59 19.78
N HIS A 132 -4.02 -15.06 20.42
CA HIS A 132 -3.07 -15.86 21.14
C HIS A 132 -3.83 -16.55 22.29
N ARG A 133 -4.53 -17.64 21.97
CA ARG A 133 -4.80 -18.66 22.98
C ARG A 133 -3.42 -19.20 23.34
N ASN A 134 -2.95 -18.78 24.52
CA ASN A 134 -1.91 -19.50 25.23
C ASN A 134 -2.30 -20.99 25.26
N THR A 135 -1.31 -21.81 24.94
CA THR A 135 -1.25 -23.23 25.28
C THR A 135 -1.71 -23.49 26.70
#